data_AF-A0A2G8KUP3-F1
#
_entry.id   AF-A0A2G8KUP3-F1
#
_cell.length_a   1.000
_cell.length_b   1.000
_cell.length_c   1.000
_cell.angle_alpha   90.00
_cell.angle_beta   90.00
_cell.angle_gamma   90.00
#
_symmetry.space_group_name_H-M   'P 1'
#
loop_
_entity.id
_entity.type
_entity.pdbx_description
1 polymer ?
#
loop_
_entity_poly.entity_id
_entity_poly.type
_entity_poly.pdbx_seq_one_letter_code
_entity_poly.pdbx_strand_id
1 'polypeptide(L)'
;MDFNVHRKEIKSPGGVAFELVWEKPSKDPAKVLNSPPSKDDINVEKRIKEKQIAAEERRKSMECSRQQQAQKNNQKIMEARAKAEALDKKFKEEAEVKLMEKLQRIEGNQKACKENLLLKLKEHLLSTKPCAYRIIVVNLALEHLLSTKLWPSHIIVLYLALEQDEKIEKVQKRKKVIGDIGDDGDASSTSS
;
A
#
# COMPACT_ATOMS: atom_id res chain seq x y z
N MET A 1 42.64 102.25 -2.22
CA MET A 1 41.39 101.60 -1.78
C MET A 1 41.71 100.96 -0.44
N ASP A 2 41.13 101.48 0.63
CA ASP A 2 41.44 101.08 1.99
C ASP A 2 40.55 99.90 2.40
N PHE A 3 41.13 98.71 2.55
CA PHE A 3 40.40 97.54 3.05
C PHE A 3 40.40 97.58 4.58
N ASN A 4 39.23 97.79 5.17
CA ASN A 4 39.06 97.94 6.62
C ASN A 4 38.96 96.55 7.31
N VAL A 5 40.10 95.89 7.49
CA VAL A 5 40.21 94.55 8.09
C VAL A 5 40.05 94.62 9.61
N HIS A 6 39.03 93.94 10.15
CA HIS A 6 38.84 93.81 11.60
C HIS A 6 39.47 92.50 12.10
N ARG A 7 40.45 92.60 13.00
CA ARG A 7 41.18 91.45 13.56
C ARG A 7 40.96 91.36 15.07
N LYS A 8 40.51 90.19 15.55
CA LYS A 8 40.54 89.84 16.98
C LYS A 8 41.51 88.69 17.18
N GLU A 9 42.47 88.86 18.09
CA GLU A 9 43.54 87.90 18.35
C GLU A 9 43.54 87.51 19.82
N ILE A 10 43.58 86.21 20.11
CA ILE A 10 43.68 85.64 21.44
C ILE A 10 45.00 84.84 21.50
N LYS A 11 45.90 85.28 22.39
CA LYS A 11 47.19 84.63 22.61
C LYS A 11 47.09 83.71 23.82
N SER A 12 47.62 82.50 23.66
CA SER A 12 47.75 81.50 24.73
C SER A 12 49.17 80.91 24.70
N PRO A 13 49.63 80.24 25.77
CA PRO A 13 50.97 79.64 25.81
C PRO A 13 51.21 78.61 24.70
N GLY A 14 50.14 77.96 24.21
CA GLY A 14 50.19 76.97 23.14
C GLY A 14 50.04 77.54 21.72
N GLY A 15 49.95 78.86 21.57
CA GLY A 15 49.83 79.52 20.26
C GLY A 15 48.82 80.66 20.22
N VAL A 16 48.62 81.17 19.01
CA VAL A 16 47.78 82.34 18.73
C VAL A 16 46.62 81.94 17.84
N ALA A 17 45.39 82.23 18.26
CA ALA A 17 44.20 82.14 17.44
C ALA A 17 43.75 83.55 17.04
N PHE A 18 43.37 83.75 15.78
CA PHE A 18 42.79 85.01 15.34
C PHE A 18 41.59 84.79 14.42
N GLU A 19 40.62 85.69 14.53
CA GLU A 19 39.48 85.76 13.61
C GLU A 19 39.73 86.90 12.63
N LEU A 20 39.66 86.58 11.34
CA LEU A 20 39.84 87.51 10.24
C LEU A 20 38.52 87.65 9.48
N VAL A 21 37.90 88.82 9.60
CA VAL A 21 36.65 89.13 8.91
C VAL A 21 36.95 90.08 7.75
N TRP A 22 36.91 89.55 6.53
CA TRP A 22 37.14 90.33 5.30
C TRP A 22 35.92 91.16 4.89
N GLU A 23 34.71 90.64 5.08
CA GLU A 23 33.46 91.33 4.83
C GLU A 23 32.47 91.02 5.96
N LYS A 24 31.72 92.04 6.42
CA LYS A 24 30.66 91.81 7.40
C LYS A 24 29.51 91.05 6.72
N PRO A 25 28.96 90.01 7.34
CA PRO A 25 27.86 89.26 6.73
C PRO A 25 26.69 90.21 6.45
N SER A 26 26.25 90.27 5.19
CA SER A 26 25.19 91.18 4.73
C SER A 26 23.79 90.81 5.23
N LYS A 27 23.63 89.65 5.88
CA LYS A 27 22.35 89.14 6.41
C LYS A 27 22.51 88.85 7.89
N ASP A 28 21.46 89.11 8.65
CA ASP A 28 21.35 88.73 10.06
C ASP A 28 21.63 87.22 10.24
N PRO A 29 22.18 86.78 11.39
CA PRO A 29 22.49 85.38 11.62
C PRO A 29 21.25 84.53 11.38
N ALA A 30 21.44 83.38 10.73
CA ALA A 30 20.36 82.43 10.48
C ALA A 30 19.60 82.20 11.79
N LYS A 31 18.26 82.37 11.76
CA LYS A 31 17.38 82.07 12.90
C LYS A 31 17.73 80.66 13.35
N VAL A 32 18.33 80.53 14.54
CA VAL A 32 18.53 79.25 15.20
C VAL A 32 17.14 78.63 15.24
N LEU A 33 16.94 77.53 14.52
CA LEU A 33 15.72 76.74 14.64
C LEU A 33 15.70 76.34 16.10
N ASN A 34 14.75 76.91 16.86
CA ASN A 34 14.46 76.44 18.20
C ASN A 34 14.16 74.95 18.03
N SER A 35 15.13 74.11 18.39
CA SER A 35 14.88 72.69 18.55
C SER A 35 13.70 72.57 19.50
N PRO A 36 12.78 71.62 19.25
CA PRO A 36 11.64 71.43 20.13
C PRO A 36 12.14 71.40 21.59
N PRO A 37 11.52 72.15 22.52
CA PRO A 37 11.91 72.08 23.92
C PRO A 37 11.87 70.61 24.34
N SER A 38 12.96 70.11 24.93
CA SER A 38 13.01 68.74 25.47
C SER A 38 11.92 68.63 26.54
N LYS A 39 10.74 68.13 26.16
CA LYS A 39 9.62 67.95 27.10
C LYS A 39 9.73 66.64 27.90
N ASP A 40 10.81 65.87 27.72
CA ASP A 40 10.77 64.44 28.06
C ASP A 40 11.80 63.97 29.09
N ASP A 41 12.58 64.84 29.73
CA ASP A 41 13.65 64.39 30.64
C ASP A 41 13.12 63.60 31.87
N ILE A 42 11.84 63.73 32.22
CA ILE A 42 11.21 63.10 33.39
C ILE A 42 10.70 61.66 33.10
N ASN A 43 10.54 61.27 31.82
CA ASN A 43 9.98 59.95 31.46
C ASN A 43 10.79 59.16 30.41
N VAL A 44 12.05 59.56 30.19
CA VAL A 44 12.95 58.90 29.24
C VAL A 44 13.08 57.41 29.53
N GLU A 45 13.21 57.04 30.81
CA GLU A 45 13.47 55.65 31.20
C GLU A 45 12.29 54.72 30.92
N LYS A 46 11.04 55.12 31.22
CA LYS A 46 9.88 54.27 30.90
C LYS A 46 9.70 54.15 29.39
N ARG A 47 9.89 55.23 28.63
CA ARG A 47 9.80 55.22 27.17
C ARG A 47 10.87 54.33 26.52
N ILE A 48 12.08 54.28 27.09
CA ILE A 48 13.14 53.35 26.66
C ILE A 48 12.73 51.91 26.97
N LYS A 49 12.26 51.62 28.18
CA LYS A 49 11.82 50.27 28.59
C LYS A 49 10.65 49.77 27.75
N GLU A 50 9.65 50.62 27.50
CA GLU A 50 8.52 50.29 26.63
C GLU A 50 8.98 49.95 25.21
N LYS A 51 9.90 50.73 24.63
CA LYS A 51 10.49 50.42 23.31
C LYS A 51 11.26 49.11 23.32
N GLN A 52 11.98 48.80 24.39
CA GLN A 52 12.72 47.55 24.54
C GLN A 52 11.76 46.35 24.65
N ILE A 53 10.71 46.45 25.48
CA ILE A 53 9.68 45.42 25.63
C ILE A 53 8.96 45.19 24.30
N ALA A 54 8.51 46.26 23.62
CA ALA A 54 7.87 46.14 22.31
C ALA A 54 8.78 45.50 21.25
N ALA A 55 10.09 45.77 21.29
CA ALA A 55 11.06 45.12 20.42
C ALA A 55 11.27 43.64 20.79
N GLU A 56 11.20 43.28 22.07
CA GLU A 56 11.29 41.90 22.54
C GLU A 56 10.03 41.09 22.19
N GLU A 57 8.84 41.67 22.35
CA GLU A 57 7.57 41.05 21.94
C GLU A 57 7.52 40.78 20.45
N ARG A 58 7.98 41.73 19.61
CA ARG A 58 8.12 41.49 18.16
C ARG A 58 9.07 40.33 17.86
N ARG A 59 10.20 40.22 18.55
CA ARG A 59 11.13 39.09 18.39
C ARG A 59 10.49 37.77 18.80
N LYS A 60 9.81 37.73 19.94
CA LYS A 60 9.11 36.54 20.44
C LYS A 60 7.99 36.10 19.50
N SER A 61 7.21 37.05 18.97
CA SER A 61 6.14 36.76 18.01
C SER A 61 6.67 36.15 16.71
N MET A 62 7.73 36.73 16.15
CA MET A 62 8.39 36.20 14.95
C MET A 62 8.97 34.81 15.17
N GLU A 63 9.62 34.58 16.32
CA GLU A 63 10.17 33.27 16.65
C GLU A 63 9.06 32.22 16.87
N CYS A 64 7.96 32.59 17.54
CA CYS A 64 6.81 31.71 17.70
C CYS A 64 6.20 31.33 16.35
N SER A 65 6.03 32.29 15.43
CA SER A 65 5.56 32.02 14.07
C SER A 65 6.50 31.06 13.31
N ARG A 66 7.82 31.28 13.42
CA ARG A 66 8.84 30.42 12.82
C ARG A 66 8.77 29.00 13.37
N GLN A 67 8.64 28.86 14.70
CA GLN A 67 8.52 27.56 15.36
C GLN A 67 7.21 26.85 14.99
N GLN A 68 6.08 27.56 14.92
CA GLN A 68 4.81 27.00 14.46
C GLN A 68 4.92 26.47 13.03
N GLN A 69 5.61 27.20 12.14
CA GLN A 69 5.82 26.73 10.78
C GLN A 69 6.71 25.48 10.74
N ALA A 70 7.77 25.43 11.55
CA ALA A 70 8.62 24.24 11.67
C ALA A 70 7.83 23.04 12.22
N GLN A 71 6.98 23.24 13.23
CA GLN A 71 6.11 22.21 13.80
C GLN A 71 5.12 21.68 12.76
N LYS A 72 4.46 22.56 11.99
CA LYS A 72 3.55 22.16 10.91
C LYS A 72 4.28 21.34 9.84
N ASN A 73 5.51 21.71 9.48
CA ASN A 73 6.31 20.95 8.53
C ASN A 73 6.70 19.57 9.09
N ASN A 74 7.10 19.50 10.36
CA ASN A 74 7.43 18.24 11.03
C ASN A 74 6.20 17.31 11.13
N GLN A 75 5.02 17.85 11.46
CA GLN A 75 3.77 17.10 11.47
C GLN A 75 3.46 16.50 10.10
N LYS A 76 3.58 17.28 9.02
CA LYS A 76 3.40 16.78 7.65
C LYS A 76 4.36 15.64 7.31
N ILE A 77 5.62 15.75 7.73
CA ILE A 77 6.62 14.69 7.52
C ILE A 77 6.23 13.42 8.29
N MET A 78 5.80 13.55 9.55
CA MET A 78 5.36 12.40 10.34
C MET A 78 4.12 11.73 9.77
N GLU A 79 3.12 12.52 9.34
CA GLU A 79 1.91 11.99 8.71
C GLU A 79 2.23 11.28 7.38
N ALA A 80 3.13 11.83 6.57
CA ALA A 80 3.56 11.18 5.33
C ALA A 80 4.26 9.85 5.60
N ARG A 81 5.13 9.78 6.62
CA ARG A 81 5.79 8.54 7.05
C ARG A 81 4.77 7.52 7.57
N ALA A 82 3.87 7.92 8.45
CA ALA A 82 2.83 7.03 8.98
C ALA A 82 1.93 6.48 7.87
N LYS A 83 1.59 7.29 6.86
CA LYS A 83 0.83 6.83 5.69
C LYS A 83 1.61 5.82 4.85
N ALA A 84 2.90 6.07 4.61
CA ALA A 84 3.76 5.13 3.89
C ALA A 84 3.86 3.78 4.64
N GLU A 85 4.11 3.82 5.94
CA GLU A 85 4.17 2.63 6.79
C GLU A 85 2.84 1.86 6.80
N ALA A 86 1.70 2.57 6.84
CA ALA A 86 0.39 1.94 6.78
C ALA A 86 0.12 1.24 5.44
N LEU A 87 0.58 1.81 4.32
CA LEU A 87 0.47 1.18 3.00
C LEU A 87 1.36 -0.06 2.90
N ASP A 88 2.59 0.01 3.39
CA ASP A 88 3.50 -1.13 3.42
C ASP A 88 2.95 -2.27 4.28
N LYS A 89 2.38 -1.94 5.44
CA LYS A 89 1.75 -2.92 6.32
C LYS A 89 0.56 -3.58 5.62
N LYS A 90 -0.33 -2.79 5.02
CA LYS A 90 -1.48 -3.30 4.29
C LYS A 90 -1.07 -4.20 3.12
N PHE A 91 -0.02 -3.82 2.39
CA PHE A 91 0.51 -4.63 1.29
C PHE A 91 1.02 -5.98 1.78
N LYS A 92 1.75 -6.02 2.90
CA LYS A 92 2.22 -7.26 3.51
C LYS A 92 1.07 -8.15 3.95
N GLU A 93 0.10 -7.61 4.67
CA GLU A 93 -1.09 -8.34 5.12
C GLU A 93 -1.87 -8.92 3.94
N GLU A 94 -2.10 -8.14 2.87
CA GLU A 94 -2.80 -8.62 1.68
C GLU A 94 -2.01 -9.69 0.92
N ALA A 95 -0.68 -9.55 0.84
CA ALA A 95 0.19 -10.55 0.23
C ALA A 95 0.19 -11.87 1.02
N GLU A 96 0.22 -11.80 2.35
CA GLU A 96 0.13 -12.98 3.23
C GLU A 96 -1.21 -13.70 3.08
N VAL A 97 -2.32 -12.98 3.09
CA VAL A 97 -3.66 -13.56 2.89
C VAL A 97 -3.75 -14.26 1.53
N LYS A 98 -3.33 -13.60 0.44
CA LYS A 98 -3.32 -14.21 -0.90
C LYS A 98 -2.42 -15.44 -0.99
N LEU A 99 -1.30 -15.44 -0.28
CA LEU A 99 -0.40 -16.59 -0.23
C LEU A 99 -1.08 -17.77 0.50
N MET A 100 -1.68 -17.52 1.67
CA MET A 100 -2.38 -18.53 2.45
C MET A 100 -3.56 -19.13 1.68
N GLU A 101 -4.35 -18.31 0.99
CA GLU A 101 -5.44 -18.78 0.13
C GLU A 101 -4.93 -19.70 -0.99
N LYS A 102 -3.82 -19.33 -1.64
CA LYS A 102 -3.22 -20.17 -2.69
C LYS A 102 -2.73 -21.50 -2.15
N LEU A 103 -2.08 -21.49 -0.99
CA LEU A 103 -1.62 -22.72 -0.33
C LEU A 103 -2.79 -23.63 0.03
N GLN A 104 -3.87 -23.09 0.60
CA GLN A 104 -5.08 -23.85 0.90
C GLN A 104 -5.75 -24.42 -0.35
N ARG A 105 -5.82 -23.66 -1.45
CA ARG A 105 -6.34 -24.17 -2.73
C ARG A 105 -5.48 -25.31 -3.28
N ILE A 106 -4.15 -25.18 -3.23
CA ILE A 106 -3.24 -26.24 -3.67
C ILE A 106 -3.45 -27.50 -2.82
N GLU A 107 -3.53 -27.37 -1.50
CA GLU A 107 -3.75 -28.49 -0.60
C GLU A 107 -5.10 -29.17 -0.85
N GLY A 108 -6.18 -28.39 -1.00
CA GLY A 108 -7.52 -28.88 -1.34
C GLY A 108 -7.52 -29.62 -2.67
N ASN A 109 -6.89 -29.05 -3.71
CA ASN A 109 -6.78 -29.68 -5.02
C ASN A 109 -5.98 -30.98 -4.99
N GLN A 110 -4.89 -31.03 -4.22
CA GLN A 110 -4.11 -32.25 -4.04
C GLN A 110 -4.91 -33.34 -3.33
N LYS A 111 -5.67 -32.99 -2.29
CA LYS A 111 -6.57 -33.93 -1.59
C LYS A 111 -7.65 -34.44 -2.53
N ALA A 112 -8.35 -33.56 -3.23
CA ALA A 112 -9.39 -33.94 -4.19
C ALA A 112 -8.84 -34.84 -5.32
N CYS A 113 -7.65 -34.55 -5.83
CA CYS A 113 -6.99 -35.38 -6.84
C CYS A 113 -6.66 -36.79 -6.30
N LYS A 114 -6.11 -36.88 -5.09
CA LYS A 114 -5.84 -38.17 -4.42
C LYS A 114 -7.12 -38.95 -4.17
N GLU A 115 -8.17 -38.30 -3.69
CA GLU A 115 -9.47 -38.92 -3.44
C GLU A 115 -10.13 -39.43 -4.73
N ASN A 116 -10.10 -38.62 -5.80
CA ASN A 116 -10.61 -39.03 -7.11
C ASN A 116 -9.85 -40.25 -7.65
N LEU A 117 -8.52 -40.27 -7.51
CA LEU A 117 -7.70 -41.42 -7.91
C LEU A 117 -8.06 -42.67 -7.10
N LEU A 118 -8.21 -42.54 -5.77
CA LEU A 118 -8.61 -43.66 -4.91
C LEU A 118 -10.01 -44.18 -5.25
N LEU A 119 -10.96 -43.29 -5.57
CA LEU A 119 -12.30 -43.68 -6.00
C LEU A 119 -12.25 -44.46 -7.32
N LYS A 120 -11.54 -43.97 -8.33
CA LYS A 120 -11.37 -44.68 -9.62
C LYS A 120 -10.71 -46.04 -9.44
N LEU A 121 -9.71 -46.14 -8.57
CA LEU A 121 -9.08 -47.43 -8.24
C LEU A 121 -10.07 -48.39 -7.56
N LYS A 122 -10.90 -47.89 -6.62
CA LYS A 122 -11.95 -48.70 -5.98
C LYS A 122 -13.00 -49.16 -6.99
N GLU A 123 -13.46 -48.30 -7.88
CA GLU A 123 -14.40 -48.64 -8.95
C GLU A 123 -13.83 -49.70 -9.88
N HIS A 124 -12.56 -49.56 -10.31
CA HIS A 124 -11.88 -50.54 -11.13
C HIS A 124 -11.74 -51.90 -10.42
N LEU A 125 -11.40 -51.90 -9.13
CA LEU A 125 -11.33 -53.12 -8.32
C LEU A 125 -12.72 -53.78 -8.20
N LEU A 126 -13.76 -53.00 -7.98
CA LEU A 126 -15.15 -53.48 -7.91
C LEU A 126 -15.63 -54.02 -9.26
N SER A 127 -15.23 -53.40 -10.38
CA SER A 127 -15.57 -53.86 -11.73
C SER A 127 -14.81 -55.11 -12.15
N THR A 128 -13.62 -55.38 -11.62
CA THR A 128 -12.81 -56.56 -11.97
C THR A 128 -13.13 -57.78 -11.10
N LYS A 129 -13.61 -57.60 -9.86
CA LYS A 129 -14.11 -58.69 -8.99
C LYS A 129 -15.20 -59.59 -9.62
N PRO A 130 -16.23 -59.10 -10.33
CA PRO A 130 -17.20 -59.97 -10.97
C PRO A 130 -16.58 -60.82 -12.09
N CYS A 131 -15.44 -60.43 -12.67
CA CYS A 131 -14.74 -61.24 -13.66
C CYS A 131 -14.10 -62.49 -13.02
N ALA A 132 -13.47 -62.35 -11.84
CA ALA A 132 -12.90 -63.50 -11.13
C ALA A 132 -13.97 -64.50 -10.68
N TYR A 133 -15.10 -64.01 -10.14
CA TYR A 133 -16.23 -64.88 -9.78
C TYR A 133 -16.90 -65.51 -11.01
N ARG A 134 -17.06 -64.78 -12.12
CA ARG A 134 -17.59 -65.35 -13.37
C ARG A 134 -16.67 -66.43 -13.93
N ILE A 135 -15.35 -66.24 -13.92
CA ILE A 135 -14.39 -67.25 -14.36
C ILE A 135 -14.46 -68.50 -13.48
N ILE A 136 -14.53 -68.33 -12.15
CA ILE A 136 -14.64 -69.46 -11.21
C ILE A 136 -15.96 -70.21 -11.43
N VAL A 137 -17.09 -69.51 -11.59
CA VAL A 137 -18.40 -70.14 -11.83
C VAL A 137 -18.43 -70.86 -13.18
N VAL A 138 -17.85 -70.29 -14.23
CA VAL A 138 -17.74 -70.93 -15.56
C VAL A 138 -16.85 -72.17 -15.48
N ASN A 139 -15.71 -72.10 -14.79
CA ASN A 139 -14.84 -73.27 -14.60
C ASN A 139 -15.53 -74.36 -13.76
N LEU A 140 -16.22 -74.00 -12.68
CA LEU A 140 -16.99 -74.96 -11.88
C LEU A 140 -18.11 -75.61 -12.71
N ALA A 141 -18.82 -74.82 -13.52
CA ALA A 141 -19.86 -75.31 -14.40
C ALA A 141 -19.30 -76.26 -15.48
N LEU A 142 -18.15 -75.92 -16.08
CA LEU A 142 -17.46 -76.77 -17.05
C LEU A 142 -17.00 -78.09 -16.41
N GLU A 143 -16.45 -78.06 -15.19
CA GLU A 143 -16.09 -79.28 -14.46
C GLU A 143 -17.33 -80.14 -14.14
N HIS A 144 -18.44 -79.52 -13.75
CA HIS A 144 -19.70 -80.22 -13.51
C HIS A 144 -20.28 -80.83 -14.80
N LEU A 145 -20.17 -80.15 -15.94
CA LEU A 145 -20.58 -80.63 -17.27
C LEU A 145 -19.69 -81.77 -17.78
N LEU A 146 -18.39 -81.71 -17.54
CA LEU A 146 -17.43 -82.78 -17.87
C LEU A 146 -17.65 -84.01 -16.98
N SER A 147 -18.04 -83.81 -15.72
CA SER A 147 -18.37 -84.88 -14.77
C SER A 147 -19.71 -85.57 -15.08
N THR A 148 -20.70 -84.85 -15.62
CA THR A 148 -22.08 -85.35 -15.78
C THR A 148 -22.42 -85.99 -17.14
N LYS A 149 -21.47 -86.18 -18.07
CA LYS A 149 -21.72 -86.75 -19.42
C LYS A 149 -22.90 -86.08 -20.15
N LEU A 150 -23.04 -84.75 -20.02
CA LEU A 150 -24.10 -84.02 -20.71
C LEU A 150 -23.71 -83.79 -22.19
N TRP A 151 -24.67 -84.00 -23.10
CA TRP A 151 -24.42 -84.02 -24.54
C TRP A 151 -24.01 -82.64 -25.11
N PRO A 152 -23.22 -82.61 -26.22
CA PRO A 152 -22.62 -81.40 -26.82
C PRO A 152 -23.60 -80.26 -27.11
N SER A 153 -24.88 -80.56 -27.30
CA SER A 153 -25.94 -79.57 -27.55
C SER A 153 -26.11 -78.57 -26.41
N HIS A 154 -25.91 -78.97 -25.16
CA HIS A 154 -26.00 -78.07 -24.01
C HIS A 154 -24.81 -77.11 -23.90
N ILE A 155 -23.64 -77.53 -24.40
CA ILE A 155 -22.43 -76.70 -24.47
C ILE A 155 -22.67 -75.54 -25.45
N ILE A 156 -23.30 -75.81 -26.60
CA ILE A 156 -23.63 -74.80 -27.61
C ILE A 156 -24.62 -73.77 -27.06
N VAL A 157 -25.63 -74.22 -26.30
CA VAL A 157 -26.63 -73.32 -25.70
C VAL A 157 -26.01 -72.41 -24.63
N LEU A 158 -25.10 -72.92 -23.80
CA LEU A 158 -24.36 -72.10 -22.83
C LEU A 158 -23.42 -71.10 -23.51
N TYR A 159 -22.74 -71.51 -24.59
CA TYR A 159 -21.88 -70.62 -25.36
C TYR A 159 -22.68 -69.48 -26.03
N LEU A 160 -23.83 -69.81 -26.61
CA LEU A 160 -24.74 -68.83 -27.21
C LEU A 160 -25.35 -67.89 -26.17
N ALA A 161 -25.67 -68.39 -24.97
CA ALA A 161 -26.17 -67.55 -23.88
C ALA A 161 -25.11 -66.55 -23.39
N LEU A 162 -23.85 -66.98 -23.26
CA LEU A 162 -22.73 -66.09 -22.91
C LEU A 162 -22.46 -65.05 -23.99
N GLU A 163 -22.60 -65.41 -25.26
CA GLU A 163 -22.42 -64.47 -26.38
C GLU A 163 -23.55 -63.41 -26.46
N GLN A 164 -24.77 -63.76 -26.04
CA GLN A 164 -25.88 -62.81 -25.92
C GLN A 164 -25.65 -61.82 -24.77
N ASP A 165 -25.12 -62.28 -23.63
CA ASP A 165 -24.80 -61.40 -22.49
C ASP A 165 -23.70 -60.38 -22.82
N GLU A 166 -22.69 -60.76 -23.60
CA GLU A 166 -21.62 -59.84 -24.04
C GLU A 166 -22.14 -58.76 -24.99
N LYS A 167 -23.13 -59.09 -25.83
CA LYS A 167 -23.83 -58.14 -26.71
C LYS A 167 -24.68 -57.17 -25.88
N ILE A 168 -25.35 -57.65 -24.83
CA ILE A 168 -26.17 -56.82 -23.93
C ILE A 168 -25.27 -55.83 -23.14
N GLU A 169 -24.11 -56.26 -22.65
CA GLU A 169 -23.17 -55.38 -21.91
C GLU A 169 -22.59 -54.27 -22.82
N LYS A 170 -22.26 -54.59 -24.08
CA LYS A 170 -21.80 -53.60 -25.07
C LYS A 170 -22.87 -52.56 -25.39
N VAL A 171 -24.15 -52.96 -25.43
CA VAL A 171 -25.28 -52.04 -25.64
C VAL A 171 -25.50 -51.14 -24.42
N GLN A 172 -25.37 -51.67 -23.20
CA GLN A 172 -25.47 -50.91 -21.95
C GLN A 172 -24.34 -49.87 -21.82
N LYS A 173 -23.09 -50.23 -22.13
CA LYS A 173 -21.95 -49.29 -22.17
C LYS A 173 -22.14 -48.16 -23.18
N ARG A 174 -22.68 -48.46 -24.38
CA ARG A 174 -23.00 -47.43 -25.38
C ARG A 174 -24.11 -46.49 -24.92
N LYS A 175 -25.16 -47.00 -24.27
CA LYS A 175 -26.23 -46.15 -23.71
C LYS A 175 -25.73 -45.23 -22.59
N LYS A 176 -24.82 -45.71 -21.73
CA LYS A 176 -24.22 -44.89 -20.67
C LYS A 176 -23.36 -43.74 -21.23
N VAL A 177 -22.50 -44.02 -22.21
CA VAL A 177 -21.69 -42.99 -22.90
C VAL A 177 -22.57 -41.94 -23.59
N ILE A 178 -23.74 -42.31 -24.12
CA ILE A 178 -24.67 -41.37 -24.74
C ILE A 178 -25.42 -40.52 -23.70
N GLY A 179 -25.69 -41.06 -22.50
CA GLY A 179 -26.30 -40.32 -21.39
C GLY A 179 -25.38 -39.26 -20.79
N ASP A 180 -24.08 -39.54 -20.72
CA ASP A 180 -23.06 -38.63 -20.16
C ASP A 180 -22.69 -37.46 -21.11
N ILE A 181 -23.17 -37.45 -22.36
CA ILE A 181 -22.97 -36.36 -23.34
C ILE A 181 -24.09 -35.31 -23.29
N GLY A 182 -25.16 -35.55 -22.50
CA GLY A 182 -26.37 -34.73 -22.49
C GLY A 182 -26.53 -33.71 -21.35
N ASP A 183 -25.55 -33.57 -20.45
CA ASP A 183 -25.70 -32.74 -19.23
C ASP A 183 -24.58 -31.70 -19.02
N ASP A 184 -24.03 -31.17 -20.12
CA ASP A 184 -23.30 -29.89 -20.09
C ASP A 184 -24.28 -28.76 -20.45
N GLY A 185 -25.33 -28.63 -19.62
CA GLY A 185 -26.22 -27.48 -19.61
C GLY A 185 -25.51 -26.28 -18.98
N ASP A 186 -25.24 -25.28 -19.82
CA ASP A 186 -24.73 -23.94 -19.52
C ASP A 186 -25.01 -23.42 -18.10
N ALA A 187 -23.94 -23.19 -17.34
CA ALA A 187 -23.93 -22.28 -16.20
C ALA A 187 -22.79 -21.25 -16.37
N SER A 188 -22.93 -20.39 -17.37
CA SER A 188 -22.18 -19.13 -17.48
C SER A 188 -23.07 -17.96 -17.07
N SER A 189 -23.25 -17.76 -15.77
CA SER A 189 -23.73 -16.47 -15.24
C SER A 189 -22.54 -15.71 -14.66
N THR A 190 -21.97 -14.86 -15.51
CA THR A 190 -21.22 -13.68 -15.10
C THR A 190 -22.22 -12.71 -14.46
N SER A 191 -21.99 -12.34 -13.20
CA SER A 191 -22.64 -11.18 -12.59
C SER A 191 -21.57 -10.25 -12.04
N SER A 192 -21.64 -9.02 -12.54
CA SER A 192 -20.92 -7.82 -12.11
C SER A 192 -21.19 -7.43 -10.66
#